data_AF-A0A2M9IX36-F1
#
_entry.id   AF-A0A2M9IX36-F1
#
_cell.length_a   1.000
_cell.length_b   1.000
_cell.length_c   1.000
_cell.angle_alpha   90.00
_cell.angle_beta   90.00
_cell.angle_gamma   90.00
#
_symmetry.space_group_name_H-M   'P 1'
#
loop_
_entity.id
_entity.type
_entity.pdbx_description
1 polymer ?
#
loop_
_entity_poly.entity_id
_entity_poly.type
_entity_poly.pdbx_seq_one_letter_code
_entity_poly.pdbx_strand_id
1 'polypeptide(L)'
;MERGASLKELRDLAKLFGRSAHDLQTIISNLNSSTSGSTGYWKGPKADQFRHDWEDARTTFSKWVDTLHDAQKSASTSADNIERAT
;
A
#
# COMPACT_ATOMS: atom_id res chain seq x y z
N MET A 1 -11.05 -15.46 -28.42
CA MET A 1 -11.26 -15.94 -27.03
C MET A 1 -10.38 -15.19 -26.01
N GLU A 2 -9.35 -14.44 -26.42
CA GLU A 2 -8.42 -13.72 -25.51
C GLU A 2 -9.02 -12.55 -24.72
N ARG A 3 -9.99 -11.80 -25.27
CA ARG A 3 -10.48 -10.54 -24.63
C ARG A 3 -11.10 -10.75 -23.24
N GLY A 4 -11.91 -11.80 -23.08
CA GLY A 4 -12.49 -12.15 -21.79
C GLY A 4 -11.44 -12.62 -20.77
N ALA A 5 -10.37 -13.26 -21.24
CA ALA A 5 -9.24 -13.64 -20.40
C ALA A 5 -8.46 -12.40 -19.93
N SER A 6 -8.15 -11.45 -20.83
CA SER A 6 -7.47 -10.20 -20.47
C SER A 6 -8.27 -9.30 -19.53
N LEU A 7 -9.61 -9.26 -19.69
CA LEU A 7 -10.49 -8.54 -18.76
C LEU A 7 -10.39 -9.14 -17.35
N LYS A 8 -10.45 -10.47 -17.25
CA LYS A 8 -10.31 -11.17 -15.97
C LYS A 8 -8.95 -10.89 -15.33
N GLU A 9 -7.87 -10.95 -16.09
CA GLU A 9 -6.51 -10.69 -15.62
C GLU A 9 -6.35 -9.27 -15.06
N LEU A 10 -6.88 -8.25 -15.74
CA LEU A 10 -6.85 -6.87 -15.25
C LEU A 10 -7.66 -6.67 -13.97
N ARG A 11 -8.83 -7.31 -13.87
CA ARG A 11 -9.65 -7.27 -12.64
C ARG A 11 -8.94 -7.97 -11.48
N ASP A 12 -8.29 -9.10 -11.74
CA ASP A 12 -7.53 -9.83 -10.71
C ASP A 12 -6.29 -9.04 -10.28
N LEU A 13 -5.60 -8.39 -11.22
CA LEU A 13 -4.48 -7.49 -10.93
C LEU A 13 -4.90 -6.28 -10.09
N ALA A 14 -6.04 -5.65 -10.42
CA ALA A 14 -6.58 -4.55 -9.62
C ALA A 14 -6.89 -4.98 -8.19
N LYS A 15 -7.50 -6.16 -8.00
CA LYS A 15 -7.77 -6.73 -6.67
C LYS A 15 -6.49 -7.00 -5.89
N LEU A 16 -5.45 -7.52 -6.54
CA LEU A 16 -4.15 -7.77 -5.92
C LEU A 16 -3.55 -6.47 -5.39
N PHE A 17 -3.42 -5.46 -6.24
CA PHE A 17 -2.87 -4.16 -5.83
C PHE A 17 -3.68 -3.51 -4.68
N GLY A 18 -5.02 -3.55 -4.75
CA GLY A 18 -5.85 -3.01 -3.70
C GLY A 18 -5.71 -3.74 -2.37
N ARG A 19 -5.61 -5.08 -2.38
CA ARG A 19 -5.34 -5.88 -1.17
C ARG A 19 -3.95 -5.56 -0.59
N SER A 20 -2.92 -5.53 -1.43
CA SER A 20 -1.56 -5.22 -0.98
C SER A 20 -1.44 -3.80 -0.42
N ALA A 21 -2.16 -2.81 -0.98
CA ALA A 21 -2.22 -1.46 -0.43
C ALA A 21 -2.82 -1.44 0.98
N HIS A 22 -3.95 -2.13 1.16
CA HIS A 22 -4.62 -2.25 2.45
C HIS A 22 -3.75 -2.96 3.51
N ASP A 23 -3.14 -4.09 3.14
CA ASP A 23 -2.28 -4.86 4.03
C ASP A 23 -1.06 -4.01 4.46
N LEU A 24 -0.42 -3.31 3.51
CA LEU A 24 0.70 -2.42 3.80
C LEU A 24 0.29 -1.24 4.70
N GLN A 25 -0.86 -0.61 4.44
CA GLN A 25 -1.38 0.46 5.28
C GLN A 25 -1.62 0.00 6.72
N THR A 26 -2.16 -1.22 6.89
CA THR A 26 -2.38 -1.84 8.20
C THR A 26 -1.06 -2.08 8.94
N ILE A 27 -0.05 -2.62 8.24
CA ILE A 27 1.28 -2.84 8.81
C ILE A 27 1.91 -1.51 9.25
N ILE A 28 1.90 -0.49 8.39
CA ILE A 28 2.43 0.84 8.70
C ILE A 28 1.74 1.41 9.95
N SER A 29 0.41 1.30 10.03
CA SER A 29 -0.36 1.81 11.17
C SER A 29 0.04 1.12 12.48
N ASN A 30 0.08 -0.23 12.48
CA ASN A 30 0.44 -1.02 13.66
C ASN A 30 1.87 -0.73 14.14
N LEU A 31 2.81 -0.67 13.21
CA LEU A 31 4.21 -0.35 13.53
C LEU A 31 4.32 1.08 14.06
N ASN A 32 3.60 2.04 13.46
CA ASN A 32 3.63 3.42 13.92
C ASN A 32 3.10 3.56 15.34
N SER A 33 1.93 2.97 15.64
CA SER A 33 1.37 2.97 16.99
C SER A 33 2.31 2.33 18.02
N SER A 34 2.97 1.23 17.66
CA SER A 34 3.95 0.55 18.52
C SER A 34 5.20 1.41 18.74
N THR A 35 5.73 2.05 17.68
CA THR A 35 6.88 2.95 17.76
C THR A 35 6.58 4.18 18.61
N SER A 36 5.42 4.81 18.45
CA SER A 36 5.01 5.93 19.30
C SER A 36 4.81 5.52 20.76
N GLY A 37 4.19 4.35 21.00
CA GLY A 37 4.00 3.77 22.33
C GLY A 37 5.32 3.37 23.01
N SER A 38 6.38 3.12 22.24
CA SER A 38 7.71 2.77 22.75
C SER A 38 8.32 3.83 23.65
N THR A 39 7.88 5.09 23.52
CA THR A 39 8.34 6.19 24.36
C THR A 39 8.14 5.91 25.85
N GLY A 40 7.19 5.08 26.26
CA GLY A 40 6.98 4.75 27.68
C GLY A 40 8.07 3.85 28.29
N TYR A 41 8.66 2.94 27.51
CA TYR A 41 9.50 1.86 28.02
C TYR A 41 10.87 1.75 27.35
N TRP A 42 11.08 2.39 26.20
CA TRP A 42 12.35 2.39 25.47
C TRP A 42 12.89 3.82 25.33
N LYS A 43 13.85 4.13 26.20
CA LYS A 43 14.41 5.47 26.41
C LYS A 43 15.87 5.56 25.96
N GLY A 44 16.34 6.79 25.82
CA GLY A 44 17.73 7.12 25.53
C GLY A 44 17.99 7.43 24.06
N PRO A 45 19.19 7.94 23.74
CA PRO A 45 19.49 8.58 22.46
C PRO A 45 19.32 7.66 21.25
N LYS A 46 19.61 6.36 21.40
CA LYS A 46 19.39 5.37 20.32
C LYS A 46 17.91 5.12 20.05
N ALA A 47 17.07 5.16 21.09
CA ALA A 47 15.63 5.01 20.93
C ALA A 47 15.03 6.25 20.23
N ASP A 48 15.53 7.43 20.58
CA ASP A 48 15.15 8.68 19.93
C ASP A 48 15.57 8.69 18.46
N GLN A 49 16.80 8.26 18.15
CA GLN A 49 17.28 8.12 16.77
C GLN A 49 16.41 7.16 15.97
N PHE A 50 16.09 5.98 16.50
CA PHE A 50 15.22 5.03 15.81
C PHE A 50 13.85 5.62 15.50
N ARG A 51 13.24 6.36 16.43
CA ARG A 51 11.94 7.01 16.20
C ARG A 51 12.03 8.07 15.10
N HIS A 52 13.13 8.80 15.04
CA HIS A 52 13.39 9.74 13.95
C HIS A 52 13.51 9.02 12.59
N ASP A 53 14.38 8.01 12.52
CA ASP A 53 14.57 7.19 11.30
C ASP A 53 13.27 6.51 10.86
N TRP A 54 12.42 6.12 11.81
CA TRP A 54 11.11 5.56 11.55
C TRP A 54 10.16 6.54 10.84
N GLU A 55 10.12 7.81 11.24
CA GLU A 55 9.24 8.79 10.58
C GLU A 55 9.64 9.01 9.10
N ASP A 56 10.94 8.99 8.82
CA ASP A 56 11.45 9.07 7.45
C ASP A 56 11.07 7.83 6.62
N ALA A 57 11.25 6.64 7.19
CA ALA A 57 10.84 5.39 6.55
C ALA A 57 9.33 5.33 6.33
N ARG A 58 8.53 5.75 7.32
CA ARG A 58 7.05 5.78 7.28
C ARG A 58 6.54 6.63 6.13
N THR A 59 7.18 7.76 5.87
CA THR A 59 6.85 8.64 4.75
C THR A 59 7.04 7.91 3.42
N THR A 60 8.13 7.14 3.28
CA THR A 60 8.39 6.32 2.08
C THR A 60 7.35 5.21 1.92
N PHE A 61 7.00 4.50 3.00
CA PHE A 61 5.98 3.46 2.94
C PHE A 61 4.59 4.01 2.60
N SER A 62 4.26 5.22 3.06
CA SER A 62 2.99 5.88 2.71
C SER A 62 2.90 6.16 1.21
N LYS A 63 3.99 6.64 0.59
CA LYS A 63 4.05 6.82 -0.88
C LYS A 63 3.89 5.51 -1.65
N TRP A 64 4.36 4.40 -1.08
CA TRP A 64 4.15 3.07 -1.66
C TRP A 64 2.69 2.66 -1.62
N VAL A 65 1.97 2.93 -0.53
CA VAL A 65 0.51 2.70 -0.46
C VAL A 65 -0.21 3.49 -1.55
N ASP A 66 0.15 4.76 -1.74
CA ASP A 66 -0.43 5.60 -2.81
C ASP A 66 -0.15 5.00 -4.20
N THR A 67 1.09 4.57 -4.44
CA THR A 67 1.50 3.93 -5.71
C THR A 67 0.69 2.65 -6.00
N LEU A 68 0.42 1.84 -4.97
CA LEU A 68 -0.38 0.63 -5.11
C LEU A 68 -1.85 0.94 -5.40
N HIS A 69 -2.41 2.00 -4.78
CA HIS A 69 -3.76 2.46 -5.11
C HIS A 69 -3.87 3.02 -6.53
N ASP A 70 -2.86 3.75 -7.00
CA ASP A 70 -2.81 4.23 -8.38
C ASP A 70 -2.74 3.07 -9.38
N ALA A 71 -1.94 2.04 -9.08
CA ALA A 71 -1.86 0.83 -9.89
C ALA A 71 -3.20 0.07 -9.92
N GLN A 72 -3.87 -0.09 -8.77
CA GLN A 72 -5.21 -0.65 -8.68
C GLN A 72 -6.19 0.11 -9.59
N LYS A 73 -6.21 1.44 -9.48
CA LYS A 73 -7.12 2.30 -10.26
C LYS A 73 -6.83 2.22 -11.75
N SER A 74 -5.56 2.21 -12.14
CA SER A 74 -5.13 2.08 -13.53
C SER A 74 -5.57 0.75 -14.15
N ALA A 75 -5.36 -0.37 -13.43
CA ALA A 75 -5.80 -1.69 -13.88
C ALA A 75 -7.33 -1.79 -13.98
N SER A 76 -8.07 -1.25 -13.00
CA SER A 76 -9.54 -1.21 -13.04
C SER A 76 -10.07 -0.38 -14.20
N THR A 77 -9.50 0.81 -14.42
CA THR A 77 -9.90 1.71 -15.51
C THR A 77 -9.65 1.06 -16.87
N SER A 78 -8.53 0.36 -17.01
CA SER A 78 -8.20 -0.40 -18.22
C SER A 78 -9.21 -1.52 -18.48
N ALA A 79 -9.62 -2.24 -17.43
CA ALA A 79 -10.68 -3.25 -17.52
C ALA A 79 -12.02 -2.63 -17.93
N ASP A 80 -12.43 -1.53 -17.31
CA ASP A 80 -13.67 -0.82 -17.63
C ASP A 80 -13.70 -0.34 -19.10
N ASN A 81 -12.57 0.16 -19.60
CA ASN A 81 -12.45 0.60 -20.99
C ASN A 81 -12.60 -0.54 -21.99
N ILE A 82 -12.01 -1.71 -21.70
CA ILE A 82 -12.16 -2.91 -22.53
C ILE A 82 -13.62 -3.36 -22.52
N GLU A 83 -14.24 -3.46 -21.35
CA GLU A 83 -15.63 -3.89 -21.19
C GLU A 83 -16.60 -2.98 -21.96
N ARG A 84 -16.40 -1.66 -21.96
CA ARG A 84 -17.24 -0.69 -22.70
C ARG A 84 -17.01 -0.70 -24.22
N ALA A 85 -15.84 -1.12 -24.67
CA ALA A 85 -15.50 -1.19 -26.09
C ALA A 85 -15.94 -2.52 -26.74
N THR A 86 -16.60 -3.40 -25.98
CA THR A 86 -17.07 -4.72 -26.41
C THR A 86 -18.58 -4.83 -26.29
#